data_AF-A0A656GBE0-F1
#
_entry.id   AF-A0A656GBE0-F1
#
_cell.length_a   1.000
_cell.length_b   1.000
_cell.length_c   1.000
_cell.angle_alpha   90.00
_cell.angle_beta   90.00
_cell.angle_gamma   90.00
#
_symmetry.space_group_name_H-M   'P 1'
#
loop_
_entity.id
_entity.type
_entity.pdbx_description
1 polymer ?
#
loop_
_entity_poly.entity_id
_entity_poly.type
_entity_poly.pdbx_seq_one_letter_code
_entity_poly.pdbx_strand_id
1 'polypeptide(L)'
;MRVAERTRELATANELLQAEIVERAMAEEVLRHAQKMDAIGQLTGGIAHDFNNVLSGVMGALDMIRLRVAAGRAGDIDRYLDAATSSANRAAALTRRLLTFARRQSLNVTAVDINRMVRSMEELLRGTVGGGAQLHIELEEGLSSVCTDEHQLENALLNLVINARDAVAVGGRLRVRSQLLTLAAQKDGLAPSDYVRLSVEDNGWGMAQDVIDRAFDPFFTTKPAGQGTGLGLSMVYGFIKQAGGHVQIKSHAGQGTQVHLLLPCAMTTA
;
A
#
# COMPACT_ATOMS: atom_id res chain seq x y z
N MET A 1 -37.75 -5.07 -44.74
CA MET A 1 -38.36 -5.47 -43.45
C MET A 1 -37.35 -6.08 -42.47
N ARG A 2 -36.56 -7.09 -42.87
CA ARG A 2 -35.61 -7.80 -41.98
C ARG A 2 -34.55 -6.95 -41.26
N VAL A 3 -34.07 -5.87 -41.89
CA VAL A 3 -33.09 -4.95 -41.27
C VAL A 3 -33.74 -4.17 -40.12
N ALA A 4 -34.91 -3.57 -40.33
CA ALA A 4 -35.62 -2.77 -39.32
C ALA A 4 -36.14 -3.60 -38.12
N GLU A 5 -36.24 -4.91 -38.29
CA GLU A 5 -36.58 -5.88 -37.24
C GLU A 5 -35.34 -6.22 -36.41
N ARG A 6 -34.22 -6.53 -37.08
CA ARG A 6 -32.91 -6.70 -36.44
C ARG A 6 -32.43 -5.46 -35.69
N THR A 7 -32.64 -4.25 -36.23
CA THR A 7 -32.26 -3.01 -35.54
C THR A 7 -33.08 -2.80 -34.27
N ARG A 8 -34.35 -3.22 -34.26
CA ARG A 8 -35.21 -3.18 -33.07
C ARG A 8 -34.77 -4.21 -32.03
N GLU A 9 -34.52 -5.44 -32.44
CA GLU A 9 -33.97 -6.49 -31.55
C GLU A 9 -32.65 -6.04 -30.90
N LEU A 10 -31.75 -5.43 -31.68
CA LEU A 10 -30.47 -4.93 -31.16
C LEU A 10 -30.65 -3.78 -30.18
N ALA A 11 -31.57 -2.86 -30.46
CA ALA A 11 -31.87 -1.73 -29.57
C ALA A 11 -32.43 -2.23 -28.24
N THR A 12 -33.39 -3.16 -28.26
CA THR A 12 -33.95 -3.76 -27.05
C THR A 12 -32.90 -4.54 -26.25
N ALA A 13 -32.04 -5.31 -26.93
CA ALA A 13 -30.95 -6.03 -26.26
C ALA A 13 -29.92 -5.07 -25.61
N ASN A 14 -29.61 -3.94 -26.26
CA ASN A 14 -28.70 -2.94 -25.72
C ASN A 14 -29.31 -2.21 -24.51
N GLU A 15 -30.60 -1.87 -24.55
CA GLU A 15 -31.32 -1.28 -23.40
C GLU A 15 -31.33 -2.23 -22.19
N LEU A 16 -31.59 -3.52 -22.41
CA LEU A 16 -31.54 -4.53 -21.35
C LEU A 16 -30.13 -4.68 -20.77
N LEU A 17 -29.10 -4.71 -21.63
CA LEU A 17 -27.71 -4.78 -21.20
C LEU A 17 -27.30 -3.55 -20.39
N GLN A 18 -27.73 -2.36 -20.80
CA GLN A 18 -27.47 -1.12 -20.06
C GLN A 18 -28.16 -1.11 -18.70
N ALA A 19 -29.41 -1.59 -18.62
CA ALA A 19 -30.11 -1.73 -17.35
C ALA A 19 -29.39 -2.70 -16.41
N GLU A 20 -28.95 -3.85 -16.92
CA GLU A 20 -28.22 -4.86 -16.15
C GLU A 20 -26.83 -4.37 -15.69
N ILE A 21 -26.12 -3.59 -16.51
CA ILE A 21 -24.86 -2.93 -16.12
C ILE A 21 -25.09 -1.94 -14.97
N VAL A 22 -26.14 -1.12 -15.06
CA VAL A 22 -26.46 -0.14 -14.01
C VAL A 22 -26.85 -0.85 -12.72
N GLU A 23 -27.69 -1.88 -12.80
CA GLU A 23 -28.15 -2.65 -11.65
C GLU A 23 -26.99 -3.39 -10.97
N ARG A 24 -26.11 -4.00 -11.76
CA ARG A 24 -24.88 -4.62 -11.26
C ARG A 24 -23.94 -3.61 -10.62
N ALA A 25 -23.73 -2.44 -11.22
CA ALA A 25 -22.89 -1.39 -10.65
C ALA A 25 -23.43 -0.86 -9.31
N MET A 26 -24.77 -0.73 -9.20
CA MET A 26 -25.42 -0.34 -7.95
C MET A 26 -25.29 -1.44 -6.88
N ALA A 27 -25.47 -2.70 -7.24
CA ALA A 27 -25.29 -3.84 -6.33
C ALA A 27 -23.84 -3.97 -5.85
N GLU A 28 -22.86 -3.79 -6.73
CA GLU A 28 -21.44 -3.77 -6.40
C GLU A 28 -21.10 -2.61 -5.45
N GLU A 29 -21.64 -1.41 -5.66
CA GLU A 29 -21.39 -0.28 -4.76
C GLU A 29 -22.06 -0.46 -3.38
N VAL A 30 -23.27 -1.04 -3.33
CA VAL A 30 -23.94 -1.39 -2.07
C VAL A 30 -23.17 -2.46 -1.31
N LEU A 31 -22.71 -3.51 -1.99
CA LEU A 31 -21.90 -4.56 -1.38
C LEU A 31 -20.58 -4.00 -0.84
N ARG A 32 -19.92 -3.14 -1.62
CA ARG A 32 -18.68 -2.47 -1.22
C ARG A 32 -18.90 -1.52 -0.04
N HIS A 33 -20.04 -0.84 0.01
CA HIS A 33 -20.43 0.00 1.14
C HIS A 33 -20.76 -0.82 2.39
N ALA A 34 -21.43 -1.97 2.26
CA ALA A 34 -21.71 -2.89 3.35
C ALA A 34 -20.43 -3.50 3.94
N GLN A 35 -19.51 -3.97 3.08
CA GLN A 35 -18.18 -4.44 3.50
C GLN A 35 -17.37 -3.34 4.20
N LYS A 36 -17.50 -2.09 3.74
CA LYS A 36 -16.89 -0.94 4.41
C LYS A 36 -17.51 -0.67 5.80
N MET A 37 -18.82 -0.86 5.97
CA MET A 37 -19.50 -0.69 7.25
C MET A 37 -19.17 -1.81 8.25
N ASP A 38 -19.06 -3.06 7.82
CA ASP A 38 -18.59 -4.17 8.66
C ASP A 38 -17.12 -4.02 9.06
N ALA A 39 -16.27 -3.57 8.13
CA ALA A 39 -14.90 -3.20 8.43
C ALA A 39 -14.83 -2.05 9.44
N ILE A 40 -15.68 -1.03 9.32
CA ILE A 40 -15.79 0.07 10.30
C ILE A 40 -16.25 -0.44 11.68
N GLY A 41 -17.15 -1.41 11.74
CA GLY A 41 -17.59 -2.04 13.00
C GLY A 41 -16.45 -2.73 13.76
N GLN A 42 -15.60 -3.50 13.06
CA GLN A 42 -14.40 -4.10 13.66
C GLN A 42 -13.29 -3.08 13.97
N LEU A 43 -13.11 -2.08 13.10
CA LEU A 43 -12.20 -0.95 13.27
C LEU A 43 -12.51 -0.16 14.56
N THR A 44 -13.78 0.08 14.89
CA THR A 44 -14.15 0.91 16.04
C THR A 44 -13.72 0.30 17.37
N GLY A 45 -13.74 -1.03 17.51
CA GLY A 45 -13.29 -1.74 18.72
C GLY A 45 -11.77 -1.82 18.84
N GLY A 46 -11.08 -2.18 17.76
CA GLY A 46 -9.61 -2.32 17.73
C GLY A 46 -8.87 -0.98 17.79
N ILE A 47 -9.38 0.04 17.09
CA ILE A 47 -8.80 1.39 17.13
C ILE A 47 -8.99 2.03 18.50
N ALA A 48 -10.18 1.92 19.11
CA ALA A 48 -10.40 2.49 20.43
C ALA A 48 -9.44 1.89 21.46
N HIS A 49 -9.19 0.58 21.37
CA HIS A 49 -8.19 -0.10 22.19
C HIS A 49 -6.77 0.42 21.92
N ASP A 50 -6.36 0.56 20.66
CA ASP A 50 -5.01 1.04 20.32
C ASP A 50 -4.79 2.53 20.63
N PHE A 51 -5.83 3.36 20.50
CA PHE A 51 -5.81 4.76 20.90
C PHE A 51 -5.66 4.86 22.43
N ASN A 52 -6.39 4.04 23.18
CA ASN A 52 -6.23 3.93 24.63
C ASN A 52 -4.82 3.45 25.01
N ASN A 53 -4.25 2.49 24.30
CA ASN A 53 -2.88 2.01 24.56
C ASN A 53 -1.82 3.10 24.35
N VAL A 54 -1.99 3.93 23.32
CA VAL A 54 -1.07 5.04 23.08
C VAL A 54 -1.24 6.14 24.13
N LEU A 55 -2.49 6.49 24.48
CA LEU A 55 -2.77 7.48 25.52
C LEU A 55 -2.27 7.04 26.89
N SER A 56 -2.43 5.77 27.25
CA SER A 56 -1.88 5.20 28.48
C SER A 56 -0.36 5.28 28.52
N GLY A 57 0.33 5.10 27.39
CA GLY A 57 1.78 5.28 27.29
C GLY A 57 2.23 6.72 27.53
N VAL A 58 1.51 7.69 26.97
CA VAL A 58 1.77 9.12 27.20
C VAL A 58 1.51 9.49 28.67
N MET A 59 0.36 9.10 29.22
CA MET A 59 0.00 9.40 30.62
C MET A 59 0.97 8.75 31.61
N GLY A 60 1.32 7.48 31.42
CA GLY A 60 2.26 6.78 32.30
C GLY A 60 3.66 7.38 32.29
N ALA A 61 4.14 7.86 31.13
CA ALA A 61 5.41 8.57 31.04
C ALA A 61 5.35 9.92 31.78
N LEU A 62 4.26 10.68 31.64
CA LEU A 62 4.06 11.95 32.36
C LEU A 62 3.96 11.76 33.89
N ASP A 63 3.31 10.69 34.35
CA ASP A 63 3.23 10.36 35.78
C ASP A 63 4.60 10.00 36.36
N MET A 64 5.41 9.27 35.60
CA MET A 64 6.79 8.96 36.01
C MET A 64 7.68 10.21 36.06
N ILE A 65 7.51 11.15 35.13
CA ILE A 65 8.20 12.45 35.17
C ILE A 65 7.81 13.20 36.45
N ARG A 66 6.51 13.31 36.76
CA ARG A 66 6.03 13.97 37.99
C ARG A 66 6.63 13.36 39.25
N LEU A 67 6.66 12.02 39.34
CA LEU A 67 7.21 11.29 40.48
C LEU A 67 8.73 11.53 40.64
N ARG A 68 9.47 11.62 39.54
CA ARG A 68 10.92 11.85 39.55
C ARG A 68 11.30 13.29 39.91
N VAL A 69 10.54 14.27 39.40
CA VAL A 69 10.67 15.68 39.77
C VAL A 69 10.41 15.86 41.26
N ALA A 70 9.32 15.29 41.78
CA ALA A 70 8.99 15.37 43.21
C ALA A 70 10.08 14.73 44.11
N ALA A 71 10.79 13.72 43.59
CA ALA A 71 11.89 13.05 44.29
C ALA A 71 13.27 13.71 44.07
N GLY A 72 13.35 14.88 43.42
CA GLY A 72 14.63 15.56 43.14
C GLY A 72 15.55 14.83 42.16
N ARG A 73 15.04 13.85 41.41
CA ARG A 73 15.81 12.98 40.49
C ARG A 73 15.63 13.41 39.03
N ALA A 74 15.96 14.66 38.74
CA ALA A 74 15.73 15.26 37.43
C ALA A 74 16.60 14.66 36.30
N GLY A 75 17.77 14.09 36.62
CA GLY A 75 18.68 13.50 35.62
C GLY A 75 18.12 12.26 34.88
N ASP A 76 17.02 11.69 35.36
CA ASP A 76 16.38 10.50 34.78
C ASP A 76 15.14 10.82 33.93
N ILE A 77 14.84 12.11 33.68
CA ILE A 77 13.59 12.55 33.06
C ILE A 77 13.58 12.30 31.54
N ASP A 78 14.72 12.48 30.87
CA ASP A 78 14.81 12.44 29.40
C ASP A 78 14.25 11.15 28.80
N ARG A 79 14.55 9.98 29.41
CA ARG A 79 13.99 8.69 28.95
C ARG A 79 12.46 8.63 28.98
N TYR A 80 11.82 9.30 29.93
CA TYR A 80 10.36 9.33 30.03
C TYR A 80 9.79 10.37 29.06
N LEU A 81 10.51 11.47 28.83
CA LEU A 81 10.17 12.45 27.81
C LEU A 81 10.20 11.80 26.41
N ASP A 82 11.22 11.00 26.13
CA ASP A 82 11.36 10.22 24.90
C ASP A 82 10.23 9.19 24.75
N ALA A 83 9.88 8.48 25.84
CA ALA A 83 8.78 7.52 25.83
C ALA A 83 7.41 8.18 25.55
N ALA A 84 7.16 9.36 26.15
CA ALA A 84 5.96 10.15 25.89
C ALA A 84 5.92 10.62 24.43
N THR A 85 7.05 11.12 23.92
CA THR A 85 7.18 11.63 22.54
C THR A 85 6.99 10.50 21.51
N SER A 86 7.58 9.33 21.75
CA SER A 86 7.38 8.13 20.93
C SER A 86 5.92 7.68 20.89
N SER A 87 5.26 7.69 22.05
CA SER A 87 3.82 7.37 22.14
C SER A 87 2.97 8.42 21.39
N ALA A 88 3.25 9.72 21.55
CA ALA A 88 2.55 10.77 20.80
C ALA A 88 2.73 10.65 19.28
N ASN A 89 3.94 10.33 18.81
CA ASN A 89 4.22 10.10 17.38
C ASN A 89 3.46 8.88 16.84
N ARG A 90 3.32 7.81 17.64
CA ARG A 90 2.46 6.67 17.31
C ARG A 90 0.99 7.06 17.19
N ALA A 91 0.48 7.93 18.07
CA ALA A 91 -0.88 8.46 17.97
C ALA A 91 -1.07 9.22 16.65
N ALA A 92 -0.15 10.14 16.33
CA ALA A 92 -0.20 10.92 15.10
C ALA A 92 -0.19 10.03 13.84
N ALA A 93 0.66 8.99 13.84
CA ALA A 93 0.70 8.00 12.75
C ALA A 93 -0.61 7.22 12.61
N LEU A 94 -1.23 6.80 13.73
CA LEU A 94 -2.52 6.13 13.73
C LEU A 94 -3.62 7.04 13.18
N THR A 95 -3.71 8.29 13.65
CA THR A 95 -4.69 9.28 13.17
C THR A 95 -4.51 9.57 11.68
N ARG A 96 -3.26 9.69 11.21
CA ARG A 96 -2.97 9.91 9.79
C ARG A 96 -3.44 8.74 8.92
N ARG A 97 -3.21 7.50 9.37
CA ARG A 97 -3.70 6.29 8.69
C ARG A 97 -5.23 6.24 8.62
N LEU A 98 -5.91 6.65 9.69
CA LEU A 98 -7.38 6.74 9.73
C LEU A 98 -7.93 7.81 8.79
N LEU A 99 -7.29 8.99 8.76
CA LEU A 99 -7.66 10.07 7.86
C LEU A 99 -7.40 9.70 6.39
N THR A 100 -6.31 9.00 6.09
CA THR A 100 -6.03 8.46 4.75
C THR A 100 -7.07 7.42 4.33
N PHE A 101 -7.52 6.55 5.24
CA PHE A 101 -8.62 5.60 4.96
C PHE A 101 -9.98 6.30 4.79
N ALA A 102 -10.22 7.38 5.53
CA ALA A 102 -11.48 8.13 5.50
C ALA A 102 -11.59 9.08 4.30
N ARG A 103 -10.48 9.58 3.74
CA ARG A 103 -10.50 10.57 2.66
C ARG A 103 -10.64 9.95 1.27
N ARG A 104 -11.73 10.32 0.58
CA ARG A 104 -11.76 10.42 -0.89
C ARG A 104 -10.91 11.64 -1.27
N GLN A 105 -9.61 11.49 -1.47
CA GLN A 105 -8.81 12.52 -2.15
C GLN A 105 -8.68 12.14 -3.63
N SER A 106 -8.99 13.08 -4.53
CA SER A 106 -8.69 12.96 -5.95
C SER A 106 -7.19 12.80 -6.13
N LEU A 107 -6.75 11.77 -6.87
CA LEU A 107 -5.34 11.57 -7.22
C LEU A 107 -4.82 12.83 -7.93
N ASN A 108 -3.69 13.35 -7.48
CA ASN A 108 -2.99 14.42 -8.19
C ASN A 108 -2.12 13.78 -9.28
N VAL A 109 -2.75 13.36 -10.37
CA VAL A 109 -2.09 12.64 -11.46
C VAL A 109 -1.16 13.59 -12.22
N THR A 110 0.14 13.32 -12.16
CA THR A 110 1.20 14.04 -12.89
C THR A 110 2.09 13.05 -13.65
N ALA A 111 2.91 13.55 -14.57
CA ALA A 111 3.94 12.74 -15.21
C ALA A 111 5.11 12.53 -14.23
N VAL A 112 5.32 11.29 -13.80
CA VAL A 112 6.32 10.91 -12.80
C VAL A 112 7.46 10.13 -13.46
N ASP A 113 8.69 10.61 -13.27
CA ASP A 113 9.91 9.85 -13.55
C ASP A 113 10.19 8.93 -12.36
N ILE A 114 9.96 7.63 -12.54
CA ILE A 114 10.13 6.62 -11.49
C ILE A 114 11.54 6.60 -10.93
N ASN A 115 12.56 6.77 -11.77
CA ASN A 115 13.94 6.70 -11.32
C ASN A 115 14.30 7.92 -10.48
N ARG A 116 13.84 9.11 -10.89
CA ARG A 116 14.03 10.33 -10.12
C ARG A 116 13.35 10.23 -8.76
N MET A 117 12.12 9.73 -8.72
CA MET A 117 11.37 9.51 -7.47
C MET A 117 12.07 8.48 -6.57
N VAL A 118 12.51 7.34 -7.09
CA VAL A 118 13.22 6.33 -6.26
C VAL A 118 14.53 6.91 -5.69
N ARG A 119 15.26 7.70 -6.48
CA ARG A 119 16.50 8.36 -6.04
C ARG A 119 16.24 9.42 -4.96
N SER A 120 15.18 10.22 -5.07
CA SER A 120 14.84 11.22 -4.03
C SER A 120 14.47 10.55 -2.70
N MET A 121 13.95 9.33 -2.74
CA MET A 121 13.62 8.54 -1.56
C MET A 121 14.80 7.74 -0.97
N GLU A 122 15.98 7.71 -1.61
CA GLU A 122 17.05 6.76 -1.23
C GLU A 122 17.45 6.87 0.25
N GLU A 123 17.65 8.08 0.77
CA GLU A 123 18.01 8.29 2.17
C GLU A 123 16.93 7.77 3.13
N LEU A 124 15.66 8.05 2.82
CA LEU A 124 14.51 7.57 3.59
C LEU A 124 14.39 6.04 3.56
N LEU A 125 14.57 5.43 2.38
CA LEU A 125 14.52 3.98 2.22
C LEU A 125 15.66 3.31 3.00
N ARG A 126 16.88 3.84 2.90
CA ARG A 126 18.03 3.34 3.67
C ARG A 126 17.81 3.47 5.18
N GLY A 127 17.29 4.61 5.64
CA GLY A 127 16.93 4.81 7.05
C GLY A 127 15.84 3.85 7.54
N THR A 128 14.87 3.54 6.66
CA THR A 128 13.77 2.61 6.96
C THR A 128 14.25 1.16 7.06
N VAL A 129 15.15 0.73 6.17
CA VAL A 129 15.77 -0.60 6.21
C VAL A 129 16.71 -0.72 7.42
N GLY A 130 17.46 0.34 7.72
CA GLY A 130 18.40 0.39 8.84
C GLY A 130 19.58 -0.58 8.69
N GLY A 131 20.33 -0.79 9.77
CA GLY A 131 21.49 -1.70 9.77
C GLY A 131 21.14 -3.20 9.73
N GLY A 132 19.85 -3.55 9.73
CA GLY A 132 19.39 -4.93 9.78
C GLY A 132 19.42 -5.66 8.43
N ALA A 133 19.50 -4.95 7.30
CA ALA A 133 19.54 -5.55 5.98
C ALA A 133 20.24 -4.63 4.96
N GLN A 134 20.64 -5.20 3.83
CA GLN A 134 21.30 -4.47 2.74
C GLN A 134 20.26 -4.06 1.69
N LEU A 135 20.21 -2.76 1.38
CA LEU A 135 19.37 -2.21 0.31
C LEU A 135 20.18 -1.94 -0.96
N HIS A 136 19.78 -2.59 -2.04
CA HIS A 136 20.28 -2.36 -3.40
C HIS A 136 19.20 -1.67 -4.24
N ILE A 137 19.59 -0.66 -5.00
CA ILE A 137 18.71 0.09 -5.90
C ILE A 137 19.27 -0.06 -7.32
N GLU A 138 18.52 -0.71 -8.22
CA GLU A 138 18.91 -0.99 -9.60
C GLU A 138 17.90 -0.37 -10.55
N LEU A 139 18.25 0.76 -11.17
CA LEU A 139 17.32 1.53 -11.99
C LEU A 139 17.73 1.46 -13.46
N GLU A 140 16.86 0.92 -14.30
CA GLU A 140 17.06 0.91 -15.76
C GLU A 140 17.05 2.35 -16.30
N GLU A 141 18.02 2.72 -17.12
CA GLU A 141 18.09 4.06 -17.70
C GLU A 141 17.09 4.23 -18.86
N GLY A 142 16.64 5.46 -19.10
CA GLY A 142 15.79 5.77 -20.25
C GLY A 142 14.32 5.33 -20.13
N LEU A 143 13.83 5.04 -18.92
CA LEU A 143 12.41 4.72 -18.70
C LEU A 143 11.49 5.90 -19.04
N SER A 144 10.38 5.61 -19.70
CA SER A 144 9.30 6.57 -19.92
C SER A 144 8.63 6.98 -18.59
N SER A 145 8.14 8.21 -18.52
CA SER A 145 7.33 8.65 -17.37
C SER A 145 5.99 7.91 -17.32
N VAL A 146 5.46 7.77 -16.11
CA VAL A 146 4.11 7.24 -15.85
C VAL A 146 3.18 8.36 -15.40
N CYS A 147 1.90 8.32 -15.78
CA CYS A 147 0.91 9.27 -15.29
C CYS A 147 0.29 8.76 -14.00
N THR A 148 0.73 9.27 -12.84
CA THR A 148 0.22 8.82 -11.53
C THR A 148 0.40 9.89 -10.45
N ASP A 149 -0.08 9.63 -9.24
CA ASP A 149 0.17 10.48 -8.08
C ASP A 149 1.50 10.08 -7.43
N GLU A 150 2.50 10.97 -7.54
CA GLU A 150 3.86 10.73 -7.05
C GLU A 150 3.87 10.38 -5.55
N HIS A 151 3.15 11.13 -4.71
CA HIS A 151 3.11 10.89 -3.27
C HIS A 151 2.48 9.55 -2.91
N GLN A 152 1.43 9.12 -3.63
CA GLN A 152 0.86 7.80 -3.41
C GLN A 152 1.82 6.70 -3.84
N LEU A 153 2.58 6.91 -4.90
CA LEU A 153 3.60 5.96 -5.36
C LEU A 153 4.79 5.85 -4.40
N GLU A 154 5.26 6.98 -3.85
CA GLU A 154 6.27 7.03 -2.80
C GLU A 154 5.80 6.21 -1.57
N ASN A 155 4.56 6.44 -1.13
CA ASN A 155 3.98 5.69 -0.01
C ASN A 155 3.84 4.19 -0.33
N ALA A 156 3.48 3.85 -1.57
CA ALA A 156 3.39 2.45 -1.99
C ALA A 156 4.76 1.78 -1.93
N LEU A 157 5.80 2.41 -2.47
CA LEU A 157 7.18 1.92 -2.42
C LEU A 157 7.66 1.75 -0.98
N LEU A 158 7.42 2.74 -0.11
CA LEU A 158 7.80 2.69 1.30
C LEU A 158 7.13 1.50 2.01
N ASN A 159 5.84 1.27 1.79
CA ASN A 159 5.11 0.14 2.37
C ASN A 159 5.69 -1.21 1.92
N LEU A 160 6.05 -1.33 0.64
CA LEU A 160 6.69 -2.55 0.13
C LEU A 160 8.06 -2.77 0.75
N VAL A 161 8.89 -1.72 0.90
CA VAL A 161 10.20 -1.82 1.53
C VAL A 161 10.09 -2.18 3.01
N ILE A 162 9.12 -1.64 3.74
CA ILE A 162 8.84 -2.04 5.13
C ILE A 162 8.46 -3.51 5.21
N ASN A 163 7.58 -3.99 4.31
CA ASN A 163 7.18 -5.39 4.29
C ASN A 163 8.36 -6.32 3.97
N ALA A 164 9.19 -5.96 2.99
CA ALA A 164 10.39 -6.68 2.61
C ALA A 164 11.41 -6.74 3.76
N ARG A 165 11.62 -5.61 4.46
CA ARG A 165 12.52 -5.52 5.63
C ARG A 165 12.04 -6.44 6.74
N ASP A 166 10.75 -6.37 7.05
CA ASP A 166 10.19 -7.19 8.11
C ASP A 166 10.29 -8.68 7.77
N ALA A 167 10.29 -9.05 6.49
CA ALA A 167 10.38 -10.43 6.02
C ALA A 167 11.78 -11.05 6.02
N VAL A 168 12.83 -10.23 6.17
CA VAL A 168 14.22 -10.71 6.11
C VAL A 168 14.82 -10.89 7.51
N ALA A 169 15.70 -11.88 7.62
CA ALA A 169 16.57 -12.00 8.78
C ALA A 169 17.64 -10.89 8.80
N VAL A 170 18.28 -10.70 9.96
CA VAL A 170 19.42 -9.77 10.10
C VAL A 170 20.52 -10.14 9.10
N GLY A 171 20.99 -9.16 8.32
CA GLY A 171 21.95 -9.34 7.22
C GLY A 171 21.30 -9.76 5.89
N GLY A 172 19.97 -9.77 5.80
CA GLY A 172 19.24 -10.03 4.56
C GLY A 172 19.45 -8.96 3.49
N ARG A 173 18.85 -9.18 2.32
CA ARG A 173 18.99 -8.32 1.14
C ARG A 173 17.63 -7.93 0.59
N LEU A 174 17.51 -6.64 0.30
CA LEU A 174 16.38 -6.04 -0.39
C LEU A 174 16.88 -5.41 -1.69
N ARG A 175 16.07 -5.51 -2.74
CA ARG A 175 16.30 -4.89 -4.04
C ARG A 175 15.11 -4.08 -4.46
N VAL A 176 15.32 -2.80 -4.78
CA VAL A 176 14.35 -1.95 -5.48
C VAL A 176 14.80 -1.85 -6.92
N ARG A 177 13.91 -2.19 -7.87
CA ARG A 177 14.24 -2.23 -9.29
C ARG A 177 13.21 -1.52 -10.14
N SER A 178 13.65 -0.75 -11.13
CA SER A 178 12.77 -0.19 -12.16
C SER A 178 13.21 -0.71 -13.52
N GLN A 179 12.25 -1.15 -14.35
CA GLN A 179 12.51 -1.75 -15.66
C GLN A 179 11.39 -1.46 -16.65
N LEU A 180 11.70 -1.40 -17.94
CA LEU A 180 10.67 -1.37 -18.98
C LEU A 180 10.09 -2.77 -19.17
N LEU A 181 8.78 -2.86 -19.30
CA LEU A 181 8.06 -4.08 -19.62
C LEU A 181 7.12 -3.82 -20.80
N THR A 182 7.51 -4.30 -21.98
CA THR A 182 6.65 -4.29 -23.17
C THR A 182 5.78 -5.55 -23.18
N LEU A 183 4.46 -5.38 -23.18
CA LEU A 183 3.50 -6.46 -23.37
C LEU A 183 3.00 -6.46 -24.80
N ALA A 184 3.36 -7.49 -25.57
CA ALA A 184 2.91 -7.65 -26.96
C ALA A 184 1.47 -8.18 -27.09
N ALA A 185 0.95 -8.82 -26.04
CA ALA A 185 -0.39 -9.39 -25.98
C ALA A 185 -0.98 -9.19 -24.59
N GLN A 186 -2.31 -9.29 -24.49
CA GLN A 186 -3.01 -9.18 -23.21
C GLN A 186 -2.54 -10.29 -22.25
N LYS A 187 -2.19 -9.90 -21.02
CA LYS A 187 -1.70 -10.83 -19.99
C LYS A 187 -2.12 -10.35 -18.61
N ASP A 188 -2.65 -11.24 -17.77
CA ASP A 188 -3.06 -10.95 -16.38
C ASP A 188 -3.98 -9.72 -16.24
N GLY A 189 -4.82 -9.48 -17.24
CA GLY A 189 -5.73 -8.32 -17.30
C GLY A 189 -5.09 -7.00 -17.72
N LEU A 190 -3.80 -6.99 -18.11
CA LEU A 190 -3.12 -5.86 -18.72
C LEU A 190 -3.24 -5.88 -20.24
N ALA A 191 -3.52 -4.74 -20.84
CA ALA A 191 -3.55 -4.56 -22.29
C ALA A 191 -2.13 -4.62 -22.89
N PRO A 192 -2.00 -4.93 -24.19
CA PRO A 192 -0.73 -4.76 -24.89
C PRO A 192 -0.29 -3.28 -24.84
N SER A 193 0.85 -3.00 -24.21
CA SER A 193 1.42 -1.65 -24.07
C SER A 193 2.82 -1.73 -23.46
N ASP A 194 3.49 -0.59 -23.38
CA ASP A 194 4.66 -0.39 -22.54
C ASP A 194 4.26 -0.03 -21.11
N TYR A 195 4.88 -0.70 -20.15
CA TYR A 195 4.70 -0.49 -18.72
C TYR A 195 6.05 -0.23 -18.07
N VAL A 196 6.09 0.66 -17.09
CA VAL A 196 7.20 0.69 -16.14
C VAL A 196 6.89 -0.30 -15.03
N ARG A 197 7.80 -1.25 -14.83
CA ARG A 197 7.77 -2.19 -13.71
C ARG A 197 8.66 -1.67 -12.59
N LEU A 198 8.05 -1.23 -11.49
CA LEU A 198 8.72 -0.94 -10.22
C LEU A 198 8.60 -2.15 -9.29
N SER A 199 9.72 -2.73 -8.86
CA SER A 199 9.75 -3.96 -8.08
C SER A 199 10.44 -3.77 -6.74
N VAL A 200 9.92 -4.45 -5.71
CA VAL A 200 10.63 -4.65 -4.44
C VAL A 200 10.80 -6.15 -4.25
N GLU A 201 12.05 -6.58 -4.10
CA GLU A 201 12.44 -7.97 -3.93
C GLU A 201 13.17 -8.15 -2.60
N ASP A 202 12.90 -9.25 -1.89
CA ASP A 202 13.62 -9.66 -0.70
C ASP A 202 14.04 -11.14 -0.79
N ASN A 203 15.01 -11.52 0.03
CA ASN A 203 15.41 -12.93 0.24
C ASN A 203 14.91 -13.46 1.59
N GLY A 204 13.75 -12.98 2.04
CA GLY A 204 13.16 -13.30 3.33
C GLY A 204 12.46 -14.65 3.36
N TRP A 205 11.56 -14.81 4.33
CA TRP A 205 10.83 -16.07 4.53
C TRP A 205 9.77 -16.39 3.48
N GLY A 206 9.44 -15.45 2.58
CA GLY A 206 8.48 -15.65 1.49
C GLY A 206 7.04 -15.95 1.97
N MET A 207 6.17 -16.33 1.04
CA MET A 207 4.76 -16.62 1.30
C MET A 207 4.35 -17.91 0.60
N ALA A 208 3.48 -18.68 1.25
CA ALA A 208 2.78 -19.78 0.62
C ALA A 208 1.62 -19.24 -0.24
N GLN A 209 1.13 -20.05 -1.19
CA GLN A 209 0.14 -19.59 -2.17
C GLN A 209 -1.17 -19.11 -1.52
N ASP A 210 -1.64 -19.79 -0.48
CA ASP A 210 -2.83 -19.42 0.30
C ASP A 210 -2.69 -18.04 0.99
N VAL A 211 -1.47 -17.67 1.37
CA VAL A 211 -1.16 -16.34 1.91
C VAL A 211 -1.16 -15.30 0.79
N ILE A 212 -0.60 -15.63 -0.38
CA ILE A 212 -0.57 -14.73 -1.55
C ILE A 212 -1.99 -14.40 -2.01
N ASP A 213 -2.86 -15.40 -2.09
CA ASP A 213 -4.25 -15.26 -2.55
C ASP A 213 -5.06 -14.28 -1.69
N ARG A 214 -4.68 -14.15 -0.41
CA ARG A 214 -5.31 -13.27 0.58
C ARG A 214 -4.48 -12.03 0.89
N ALA A 215 -3.30 -11.87 0.29
CA ALA A 215 -2.35 -10.82 0.67
C ALA A 215 -2.90 -9.41 0.41
N PHE A 216 -3.84 -9.28 -0.52
CA PHE A 216 -4.53 -8.02 -0.84
C PHE A 216 -5.81 -7.79 -0.03
N ASP A 217 -6.26 -8.79 0.76
CA ASP A 217 -7.44 -8.64 1.60
C ASP A 217 -7.17 -7.59 2.69
N PRO A 218 -8.08 -6.63 2.90
CA PRO A 218 -7.96 -5.70 4.01
C PRO A 218 -7.82 -6.42 5.35
N PHE A 219 -6.88 -5.97 6.18
CA PHE A 219 -6.59 -6.49 7.52
C PHE A 219 -5.94 -7.88 7.57
N PHE A 220 -5.74 -8.54 6.43
CA PHE A 220 -5.02 -9.80 6.41
C PHE A 220 -3.54 -9.58 6.74
N THR A 221 -3.05 -10.29 7.76
CA THR A 221 -1.62 -10.29 8.11
C THR A 221 -1.23 -11.62 8.74
N THR A 222 -0.02 -12.07 8.42
CA THR A 222 0.63 -13.22 9.07
C THR A 222 1.52 -12.80 10.25
N LYS A 223 1.65 -11.49 10.49
CA LYS A 223 2.44 -10.94 11.60
C LYS A 223 1.69 -11.11 12.92
N PRO A 224 2.40 -11.24 14.06
CA PRO A 224 1.77 -11.29 15.39
C PRO A 224 0.89 -10.06 15.67
N ALA A 225 -0.08 -10.23 16.57
CA ALA A 225 -0.98 -9.15 16.97
C ALA A 225 -0.20 -7.89 17.41
N GLY A 226 -0.59 -6.73 16.87
CA GLY A 226 0.06 -5.45 17.13
C GLY A 226 1.30 -5.14 16.29
N GLN A 227 1.80 -6.09 15.49
CA GLN A 227 2.97 -5.87 14.61
C GLN A 227 2.61 -5.69 13.13
N GLY A 228 1.37 -6.02 12.73
CA GLY A 228 0.86 -5.84 11.38
C GLY A 228 -0.57 -5.33 11.39
N THR A 229 -0.86 -4.31 10.59
CA THR A 229 -2.23 -3.80 10.41
C THR A 229 -2.98 -4.52 9.29
N GLY A 230 -2.28 -5.26 8.43
CA GLY A 230 -2.85 -5.87 7.22
C GLY A 230 -3.37 -4.87 6.18
N LEU A 231 -3.02 -3.58 6.32
CA LEU A 231 -3.49 -2.52 5.41
C LEU A 231 -2.48 -2.11 4.36
N GLY A 232 -1.19 -2.38 4.56
CA GLY A 232 -0.14 -1.87 3.66
C GLY A 232 -0.32 -2.33 2.21
N LEU A 233 -0.46 -3.64 2.00
CA LEU A 233 -0.52 -4.21 0.65
C LEU A 233 -1.88 -4.01 -0.02
N SER A 234 -2.97 -3.99 0.75
CA SER A 234 -4.32 -3.67 0.24
C SER A 234 -4.44 -2.22 -0.22
N MET A 235 -3.80 -1.27 0.48
CA MET A 235 -3.70 0.12 0.03
C MET A 235 -2.87 0.25 -1.26
N VAL A 236 -1.72 -0.43 -1.34
CA VAL A 236 -0.89 -0.47 -2.55
C VAL A 236 -1.70 -1.00 -3.74
N TYR A 237 -2.41 -2.12 -3.56
CA TYR A 237 -3.24 -2.72 -4.58
C TYR A 237 -4.34 -1.76 -5.07
N GLY A 238 -5.08 -1.15 -4.14
CA GLY A 238 -6.14 -0.19 -4.47
C GLY A 238 -5.63 1.01 -5.26
N PHE A 239 -4.51 1.60 -4.83
CA PHE A 239 -3.87 2.72 -5.53
C PHE A 239 -3.42 2.34 -6.95
N ILE A 240 -2.70 1.23 -7.10
CA ILE A 240 -2.17 0.82 -8.40
C ILE A 240 -3.29 0.51 -9.39
N LYS A 241 -4.39 -0.10 -8.92
CA LYS A 241 -5.58 -0.31 -9.73
C LYS A 241 -6.24 1.01 -10.16
N GLN A 242 -6.32 2.00 -9.29
CA GLN A 242 -6.83 3.34 -9.63
C GLN A 242 -5.93 4.06 -10.63
N ALA A 243 -4.62 3.83 -10.58
CA ALA A 243 -3.65 4.34 -11.56
C ALA A 243 -3.67 3.59 -12.91
N GLY A 244 -4.61 2.66 -13.14
CA GLY A 244 -4.69 1.85 -14.36
C GLY A 244 -3.59 0.79 -14.48
N GLY A 245 -2.89 0.51 -13.38
CA GLY A 245 -1.80 -0.46 -13.31
C GLY A 245 -2.22 -1.84 -12.79
N HIS A 246 -1.22 -2.66 -12.50
CA HIS A 246 -1.40 -4.00 -11.94
C HIS A 246 -0.31 -4.33 -10.92
N VAL A 247 -0.65 -5.15 -9.92
CA VAL A 247 0.29 -5.64 -8.91
C VAL A 247 0.45 -7.14 -9.10
N GLN A 248 1.69 -7.61 -9.15
CA GLN A 248 2.02 -9.03 -9.20
C GLN A 248 2.89 -9.41 -8.01
N ILE A 249 2.60 -10.54 -7.39
CA ILE A 249 3.42 -11.11 -6.32
C ILE A 249 3.98 -12.43 -6.81
N LYS A 250 5.29 -12.60 -6.68
CA LYS A 250 5.97 -13.88 -6.85
C LYS A 250 6.67 -14.20 -5.55
N SER A 251 6.26 -15.27 -4.88
CA SER A 251 6.82 -15.65 -3.60
C SER A 251 6.68 -17.15 -3.41
N HIS A 252 7.67 -17.74 -2.75
CA HIS A 252 7.60 -19.12 -2.27
C HIS A 252 8.15 -19.16 -0.85
N ALA A 253 7.56 -19.99 0.01
CA ALA A 253 8.04 -20.16 1.38
C ALA A 253 9.54 -20.50 1.41
N GLY A 254 10.31 -19.70 2.17
CA GLY A 254 11.75 -19.81 2.32
C GLY A 254 12.60 -19.24 1.18
N GLN A 255 12.00 -18.69 0.11
CA GLN A 255 12.73 -18.18 -1.07
C GLN A 255 12.63 -16.66 -1.26
N GLY A 256 11.98 -15.96 -0.32
CA GLY A 256 11.74 -14.52 -0.40
C GLY A 256 10.53 -14.14 -1.26
N THR A 257 10.32 -12.84 -1.40
CA THR A 257 9.17 -12.27 -2.10
C THR A 257 9.63 -11.25 -3.15
N GLN A 258 8.93 -11.21 -4.28
CA GLN A 258 9.03 -10.17 -5.28
C GLN A 258 7.63 -9.57 -5.48
N VAL A 259 7.50 -8.27 -5.26
CA VAL A 259 6.28 -7.52 -5.56
C VAL A 259 6.56 -6.58 -6.72
N HIS A 260 5.81 -6.71 -7.80
CA HIS A 260 5.93 -5.88 -9.01
C HIS A 260 4.72 -4.97 -9.14
N LEU A 261 4.97 -3.66 -9.24
CA LEU A 261 4.01 -2.63 -9.58
C LEU A 261 4.18 -2.32 -11.07
N LEU A 262 3.16 -2.62 -11.87
CA LEU A 262 3.14 -2.42 -13.32
C LEU A 262 2.30 -1.18 -13.60
N LEU A 263 2.95 -0.10 -14.02
CA LEU A 263 2.33 1.20 -14.28
C LEU A 263 2.38 1.48 -15.78
N PRO A 264 1.25 1.82 -16.43
CA PRO A 264 1.26 2.13 -17.85
C PRO A 264 2.14 3.35 -18.12
N CYS A 265 2.99 3.28 -19.14
CA CYS A 265 3.72 4.46 -19.59
C CYS A 265 2.71 5.52 -20.06
N ALA A 266 3.04 6.80 -19.85
CA ALA A 266 2.29 7.87 -20.47
C ALA A 266 2.34 7.65 -21.99
N MET A 267 1.20 7.49 -22.66
CA MET A 267 1.19 7.44 -24.12
C MET A 267 1.84 8.74 -24.61
N THR A 268 2.97 8.61 -25.30
CA THR A 268 3.53 9.73 -26.04
C THR A 268 2.55 10.00 -27.17
N THR A 269 1.66 10.97 -27.01
CA THR A 269 0.95 11.54 -28.16
C THR A 269 2.02 12.11 -29.08
N ALA A 270 2.28 11.38 -30.17
CA ALA A 270 3.09 11.85 -31.29
C ALA A 270 2.40 13.03 -31.99
#